data_AF-A0A380WVP5-F1
#
_entry.id   AF-A0A380WVP5-F1
#
_cell.length_a   1.000
_cell.length_b   1.000
_cell.length_c   1.000
_cell.angle_alpha   90.00
_cell.angle_beta   90.00
_cell.angle_gamma   90.00
#
_symmetry.space_group_name_H-M   'P 1'
#
loop_
_entity.id
_entity.type
_entity.pdbx_description
1 polymer ?
#
loop_
_entity_poly.entity_id
_entity_poly.type
_entity_poly.pdbx_seq_one_letter_code
_entity_poly.pdbx_strand_id
1 'polypeptide(L)'
;MKRSYKFSSVFLIQLIMALIIFIIGRLFGNLSTDVEDLTSSLYSYISSLLIIIVLIIFQFMLARGLIYNRMGSIGEYMDNINYLKFKTFGVCFVIMLIPYVALAILGASVASALTADMMVNGEISSLSSLFGLAILVLIGQVIYGAFTCYRYFLAADHPQASFGELFKNTFKLGKNLFGKTIKTYLKWYILPVIIFALLAGLITNTNKGMTSIGILSILSIVFVIYAIISSTIVLGELSNHYLDYNSNVKYEDNSVVYES
;
A
#
# COMPACT_ATOMS: atom_id res chain seq x y z
N MET A 1 -3.28 10.50 -21.40
CA MET A 1 -3.80 9.64 -22.49
C MET A 1 -4.19 8.27 -21.92
N LYS A 2 -5.34 7.69 -22.28
CA LYS A 2 -5.66 6.31 -21.84
C LYS A 2 -4.81 5.33 -22.66
N ARG A 3 -3.75 4.81 -22.06
CA ARG A 3 -2.92 3.75 -22.66
C ARG A 3 -3.46 2.40 -22.22
N SER A 4 -3.68 1.50 -23.17
CA SER A 4 -4.10 0.13 -22.89
C SER A 4 -2.97 -0.65 -22.19
N TYR A 5 -3.35 -1.66 -21.42
CA TYR A 5 -2.45 -2.62 -20.79
C TYR A 5 -3.18 -3.96 -20.67
N LYS A 6 -2.43 -5.06 -20.58
CA LYS A 6 -3.01 -6.41 -20.49
C LYS A 6 -3.49 -6.66 -19.07
N PHE A 7 -4.76 -6.35 -18.82
CA PHE A 7 -5.40 -6.48 -17.51
C PHE A 7 -5.19 -7.86 -16.89
N SER A 8 -5.36 -8.93 -17.68
CA SER A 8 -5.20 -10.31 -17.21
C SER A 8 -3.81 -10.61 -16.66
N SER A 9 -2.74 -10.11 -17.29
CA SER A 9 -1.37 -10.31 -16.81
C SER A 9 -1.14 -9.62 -15.47
N VAL A 10 -1.55 -8.35 -15.35
CA VAL A 10 -1.38 -7.56 -14.11
C VAL A 10 -2.21 -8.17 -12.98
N PHE A 11 -3.46 -8.53 -13.26
CA PHE A 11 -4.37 -9.16 -12.31
C PHE A 11 -3.80 -10.49 -11.77
N LEU A 12 -3.32 -11.37 -12.67
CA LEU A 12 -2.78 -12.67 -12.27
C LEU A 12 -1.52 -12.54 -11.42
N ILE A 13 -0.66 -11.56 -11.70
CA ILE A 13 0.52 -11.30 -10.87
C ILE A 13 0.13 -10.77 -9.49
N GLN A 14 -0.88 -9.91 -9.40
CA GLN A 14 -1.42 -9.48 -8.10
C GLN A 14 -2.01 -10.66 -7.31
N LEU A 15 -2.67 -11.61 -7.99
CA LEU A 15 -3.19 -12.82 -7.36
C LEU A 15 -2.06 -13.72 -6.84
N ILE A 16 -1.02 -13.95 -7.64
CA ILE A 16 0.18 -14.70 -7.23
C ILE A 16 0.84 -14.03 -6.01
N MET A 17 1.00 -12.71 -6.04
CA MET A 17 1.53 -11.93 -4.92
C MET A 17 0.69 -12.13 -3.65
N ALA A 18 -0.64 -11.99 -3.76
CA ALA A 18 -1.56 -12.16 -2.64
C ALA A 18 -1.50 -13.58 -2.06
N LEU A 19 -1.39 -14.61 -2.92
CA LEU A 19 -1.25 -16.00 -2.51
C LEU A 19 0.06 -16.23 -1.73
N ILE A 20 1.18 -15.69 -2.21
CA ILE A 20 2.48 -15.80 -1.52
C ILE A 20 2.42 -15.11 -0.15
N ILE A 21 1.85 -13.90 -0.09
CA ILE A 21 1.68 -13.17 1.17
C ILE A 21 0.80 -13.96 2.15
N PHE A 22 -0.29 -14.55 1.66
CA PHE A 22 -1.16 -15.40 2.47
C PHE A 22 -0.42 -16.63 3.02
N ILE A 23 0.38 -17.31 2.19
CA ILE A 23 1.19 -18.46 2.60
C ILE A 23 2.21 -18.05 3.67
N ILE A 24 2.94 -16.94 3.48
CA ILE A 24 3.88 -16.42 4.48
C ILE A 24 3.15 -16.12 5.79
N GLY A 25 2.03 -15.40 5.73
CA GLY A 25 1.22 -15.08 6.90
C GLY A 25 0.76 -16.33 7.66
N ARG A 26 0.37 -17.39 6.95
CA ARG A 26 -0.04 -18.67 7.56
C ARG A 26 1.12 -19.46 8.14
N LEU A 27 2.24 -19.57 7.42
CA LEU A 27 3.42 -20.30 7.90
C LEU A 27 3.94 -19.69 9.19
N PHE A 28 4.17 -18.38 9.22
CA PHE A 28 4.75 -17.72 10.39
C PHE A 28 3.72 -17.40 11.49
N GLY A 29 2.44 -17.21 11.14
CA GLY A 29 1.37 -16.98 12.12
C GLY A 29 1.04 -18.22 12.94
N ASN A 30 1.05 -19.41 12.33
CA ASN A 30 0.82 -20.66 13.06
C ASN A 30 2.04 -21.05 13.93
N LEU A 31 3.26 -20.68 13.56
CA LEU A 31 4.43 -20.88 14.43
C LEU A 31 4.41 -19.99 15.68
N SER A 32 3.71 -18.85 15.65
CA SER A 32 3.65 -17.92 16.80
C SER A 32 2.68 -18.32 17.91
N THR A 33 1.77 -19.27 17.68
CA THR A 33 0.81 -19.72 18.71
C THR A 33 1.35 -20.80 19.64
N ASP A 34 2.43 -21.48 19.22
CA ASP A 34 2.95 -22.68 19.90
C ASP A 34 4.19 -22.40 20.76
N VAL A 35 4.64 -21.14 20.86
CA VAL A 35 5.89 -20.78 21.55
C VAL A 35 5.73 -19.49 22.36
N GLU A 36 6.24 -19.48 23.60
CA GLU A 36 6.18 -18.35 24.56
C GLU A 36 6.71 -17.01 23.98
N ASP A 37 6.21 -15.91 24.57
CA ASP A 37 6.08 -14.51 24.15
C ASP A 37 7.24 -13.83 23.36
N LEU A 38 8.48 -14.32 23.44
CA LEU A 38 9.60 -13.70 22.70
C LEU A 38 9.78 -14.28 21.29
N THR A 39 9.58 -15.57 21.13
CA THR A 39 9.70 -16.27 19.84
C THR A 39 8.52 -15.96 18.93
N SER A 40 7.32 -15.86 19.49
CA SER A 40 6.10 -15.46 18.78
C SER A 40 6.21 -14.04 18.20
N SER A 41 6.81 -13.10 18.95
CA SER A 41 7.07 -11.73 18.46
C SER A 41 8.13 -11.70 17.35
N LEU A 42 9.22 -12.47 17.47
CA LEU A 42 10.23 -12.60 16.41
C LEU A 42 9.65 -13.15 15.10
N TYR A 43 8.81 -14.19 15.15
CA TYR A 43 8.16 -14.74 13.95
C TYR A 43 7.25 -13.72 13.27
N SER A 44 6.54 -12.89 14.03
CA SER A 44 5.70 -11.80 13.50
C SER A 44 6.53 -10.74 12.77
N TYR A 45 7.68 -10.35 13.33
CA TYR A 45 8.60 -9.41 12.68
C TYR A 45 9.21 -9.99 11.40
N ILE A 46 9.64 -11.25 11.42
CA ILE A 46 10.18 -11.94 10.23
C ILE A 46 9.11 -12.02 9.13
N SER A 47 7.88 -12.43 9.49
CA SER A 47 6.74 -12.49 8.55
C SER A 47 6.50 -11.13 7.91
N SER A 48 6.44 -10.06 8.70
CA SER A 48 6.24 -8.70 8.23
C SER A 48 7.35 -8.24 7.27
N LEU A 49 8.61 -8.54 7.59
CA LEU A 49 9.75 -8.23 6.72
C LEU A 49 9.67 -8.99 5.39
N LEU A 50 9.38 -10.28 5.41
CA LEU A 50 9.22 -11.10 4.20
C LEU A 50 8.08 -10.57 3.31
N ILE A 51 6.94 -10.20 3.92
CA ILE A 51 5.82 -9.59 3.20
C ILE A 51 6.25 -8.29 2.51
N ILE A 52 7.00 -7.42 3.21
CA ILE A 52 7.51 -6.17 2.62
C ILE A 52 8.43 -6.47 1.42
N ILE A 53 9.33 -7.44 1.54
CA ILE A 53 10.24 -7.84 0.45
C ILE A 53 9.43 -8.31 -0.77
N VAL A 54 8.46 -9.21 -0.56
CA VAL A 54 7.58 -9.71 -1.62
C VAL A 54 6.82 -8.56 -2.28
N LEU A 55 6.22 -7.66 -1.49
CA LEU A 55 5.52 -6.49 -2.01
C LEU A 55 6.42 -5.63 -2.89
N ILE A 56 7.66 -5.36 -2.48
CA ILE A 56 8.58 -4.53 -3.28
C ILE A 56 8.90 -5.20 -4.60
N ILE A 57 9.24 -6.49 -4.58
CA ILE A 57 9.60 -7.25 -5.78
C ILE A 57 8.43 -7.26 -6.76
N PHE A 58 7.24 -7.65 -6.33
CA PHE A 58 6.07 -7.74 -7.20
C PHE A 58 5.59 -6.38 -7.71
N GLN A 59 5.57 -5.36 -6.85
CA GLN A 59 5.19 -4.02 -7.29
C GLN A 59 6.20 -3.42 -8.27
N PHE A 60 7.49 -3.72 -8.11
CA PHE A 60 8.52 -3.34 -9.09
C PHE A 60 8.31 -4.04 -10.44
N MET A 61 8.08 -5.36 -10.43
CA MET A 61 7.80 -6.12 -11.66
C MET A 61 6.59 -5.54 -12.41
N LEU A 62 5.51 -5.26 -11.69
CA LEU A 62 4.30 -4.66 -12.25
C LEU A 62 4.55 -3.24 -12.77
N ALA A 63 5.24 -2.40 -12.01
CA ALA A 63 5.55 -1.03 -12.42
C ALA A 63 6.40 -0.98 -13.68
N ARG A 64 7.46 -1.80 -13.74
CA ARG A 64 8.34 -1.90 -14.90
C ARG A 64 7.60 -2.46 -16.11
N GLY A 65 6.81 -3.52 -15.94
CA GLY A 65 5.98 -4.08 -17.01
C GLY A 65 4.96 -3.06 -17.52
N LEU A 66 4.35 -2.26 -16.66
CA LEU A 66 3.42 -1.20 -17.05
C LEU A 66 4.08 0.02 -17.72
N ILE A 67 5.40 0.16 -17.64
CA ILE A 67 6.15 1.18 -18.38
C ILE A 67 6.59 0.61 -19.73
N TYR A 68 7.29 -0.53 -19.72
CA TYR A 68 8.02 -1.05 -20.89
C TYR A 68 7.30 -2.17 -21.64
N ASN A 69 6.55 -3.03 -20.94
CA ASN A 69 5.92 -4.24 -21.50
C ASN A 69 4.39 -4.28 -21.23
N ARG A 70 3.67 -3.17 -21.50
CA ARG A 70 2.26 -2.99 -21.08
C ARG A 70 1.30 -4.07 -21.56
N MET A 71 1.58 -4.65 -22.73
CA MET A 71 0.79 -5.73 -23.32
C MET A 71 1.40 -7.12 -23.09
N GLY A 72 2.47 -7.19 -22.31
CA GLY A 72 3.24 -8.40 -22.12
C GLY A 72 2.50 -9.50 -21.41
N SER A 73 2.92 -10.73 -21.67
CA SER A 73 2.47 -11.92 -20.95
C SER A 73 2.88 -11.88 -19.47
N ILE A 74 2.32 -12.80 -18.67
CA ILE A 74 2.69 -12.94 -17.25
C ILE A 74 4.19 -13.17 -17.10
N GLY A 75 4.78 -14.01 -17.97
CA GLY A 75 6.22 -14.29 -17.98
C GLY A 75 7.04 -13.04 -18.22
N GLU A 76 6.70 -12.24 -19.25
CA GLU A 76 7.40 -10.98 -19.53
C GLU A 76 7.29 -9.96 -18.39
N TYR A 77 6.18 -9.96 -17.66
CA TYR A 77 6.05 -9.13 -16.46
C TYR A 77 6.93 -9.65 -15.33
N MET A 78 6.99 -10.97 -15.10
CA MET A 78 7.83 -11.58 -14.07
C MET A 78 9.33 -11.43 -14.38
N ASP A 79 9.73 -11.50 -15.64
CA ASP A 79 11.12 -11.31 -16.08
C ASP A 79 11.68 -9.92 -15.72
N ASN A 80 10.80 -8.95 -15.45
CA ASN A 80 11.20 -7.63 -14.98
C ASN A 80 11.96 -7.65 -13.64
N ILE A 81 11.88 -8.74 -12.87
CA ILE A 81 12.66 -8.91 -11.63
C ILE A 81 14.16 -8.78 -11.89
N ASN A 82 14.63 -9.20 -13.07
CA ASN A 82 16.05 -9.16 -13.44
C ASN A 82 16.62 -7.73 -13.53
N TYR A 83 15.76 -6.72 -13.57
CA TYR A 83 16.15 -5.31 -13.60
C TYR A 83 16.09 -4.62 -12.24
N LEU A 84 15.69 -5.34 -11.19
CA LEU A 84 15.67 -4.82 -9.83
C LEU A 84 17.10 -4.74 -9.29
N LYS A 85 17.62 -3.53 -9.11
CA LYS A 85 18.92 -3.29 -8.48
C LYS A 85 18.77 -3.17 -6.97
N PHE A 86 19.82 -3.53 -6.23
CA PHE A 86 19.82 -3.41 -4.77
C PHE A 86 19.54 -1.97 -4.28
N LYS A 87 20.09 -0.97 -4.97
CA LYS A 87 19.85 0.45 -4.66
C LYS A 87 18.37 0.84 -4.79
N THR A 88 17.71 0.46 -5.89
CA THR A 88 16.29 0.79 -6.12
C THR A 88 15.39 0.03 -5.15
N PHE A 89 15.74 -1.21 -4.84
CA PHE A 89 15.12 -1.99 -3.78
C PHE A 89 15.23 -1.27 -2.42
N GLY A 90 16.43 -0.85 -2.04
CA GLY A 90 16.69 -0.18 -0.76
C GLY A 90 15.88 1.10 -0.57
N VAL A 91 15.73 1.92 -1.61
CA VAL A 91 14.88 3.13 -1.54
C VAL A 91 13.41 2.75 -1.31
N CYS A 92 12.89 1.79 -2.09
CA CYS A 92 11.51 1.34 -1.93
C CYS A 92 11.26 0.74 -0.54
N PHE A 93 12.25 0.02 0.00
CA PHE A 93 12.22 -0.57 1.33
C PHE A 93 12.18 0.50 2.43
N VAL A 94 13.10 1.47 2.41
CA VAL A 94 13.13 2.56 3.40
C VAL A 94 11.84 3.37 3.38
N ILE A 95 11.34 3.70 2.18
CA ILE A 95 10.06 4.42 2.05
C ILE A 95 8.90 3.60 2.64
N MET A 96 8.86 2.29 2.44
CA MET A 96 7.83 1.45 3.05
C MET A 96 7.95 1.34 4.57
N LEU A 97 9.13 1.50 5.16
CA LEU A 97 9.32 1.43 6.61
C LEU A 97 8.86 2.67 7.36
N ILE A 98 8.88 3.86 6.74
CA ILE A 98 8.54 5.13 7.39
C ILE A 98 7.17 5.07 8.10
N PRO A 99 6.08 4.59 7.46
CA PRO A 99 4.78 4.47 8.13
C PRO A 99 4.77 3.54 9.34
N TYR A 100 5.53 2.43 9.30
CA TYR A 100 5.60 1.48 10.41
C TYR A 100 6.33 2.09 11.61
N VAL A 101 7.43 2.80 11.37
CA VAL A 101 8.17 3.52 12.42
C VAL A 101 7.30 4.61 13.02
N ALA A 102 6.60 5.40 12.19
CA ALA A 102 5.67 6.42 12.66
C ALA A 102 4.55 5.83 13.52
N LEU A 103 3.96 4.70 13.09
CA LEU A 103 2.90 4.02 13.83
C LEU A 103 3.42 3.45 15.16
N ALA A 104 4.64 2.90 15.20
CA ALA A 104 5.24 2.40 16.43
C ALA A 104 5.45 3.52 17.47
N ILE A 105 5.96 4.68 17.03
CA ILE A 105 6.16 5.85 17.88
C ILE A 105 4.82 6.37 18.40
N LEU A 106 3.82 6.53 17.51
CA LEU A 106 2.49 6.98 17.90
C LEU A 106 1.83 5.97 18.85
N GLY A 107 1.88 4.68 18.54
CA GLY A 107 1.32 3.62 19.38
C GLY A 107 1.91 3.60 20.79
N ALA A 108 3.23 3.76 20.92
CA ALA A 108 3.89 3.84 22.22
C ALA A 108 3.41 5.07 23.02
N SER A 109 3.25 6.23 22.37
CA SER A 109 2.76 7.45 23.03
C SER A 109 1.29 7.35 23.47
N VAL A 110 0.47 6.63 22.71
CA VAL A 110 -0.93 6.37 23.06
C VAL A 110 -1.02 5.39 24.22
N ALA A 111 -0.24 4.31 24.17
CA ALA A 111 -0.21 3.32 25.24
C ALA A 111 0.22 3.95 26.58
N SER A 112 1.22 4.82 26.57
CA SER A 112 1.67 5.52 27.79
C SER A 112 0.60 6.49 28.31
N ALA A 113 -0.05 7.25 27.43
CA ALA A 113 -1.14 8.15 27.81
C ALA A 113 -2.34 7.40 28.41
N LEU A 114 -2.73 6.27 27.82
CA LEU A 114 -3.80 5.41 28.35
C LEU A 114 -3.42 4.79 29.69
N THR A 115 -2.18 4.33 29.84
CA THR A 115 -1.69 3.79 31.11
C THR A 115 -1.75 4.85 32.21
N ALA A 116 -1.36 6.09 31.90
CA ALA A 116 -1.47 7.21 32.84
C ALA A 116 -2.93 7.55 33.18
N ASP A 117 -3.83 7.58 32.18
CA ASP A 117 -5.27 7.81 32.38
C ASP A 117 -5.88 6.75 33.31
N MET A 118 -5.56 5.47 33.10
CA MET A 118 -5.98 4.37 33.98
C MET A 118 -5.43 4.49 35.40
N MET A 119 -4.18 4.91 35.55
CA MET A 119 -3.55 5.11 36.87
C MET A 119 -4.18 6.26 37.65
N VAL A 120 -4.63 7.32 36.98
CA VAL A 120 -5.20 8.52 37.62
C VAL A 120 -6.70 8.37 37.84
N ASN A 121 -7.44 7.89 36.85
CA ASN A 121 -8.90 7.89 36.84
C ASN A 121 -9.53 6.52 37.13
N GLY A 122 -8.74 5.44 37.22
CA GLY A 122 -9.23 4.08 37.45
C GLY A 122 -9.94 3.44 36.24
N GLU A 123 -10.26 4.22 35.21
CA GLU A 123 -10.91 3.81 33.97
C GLU A 123 -10.32 4.56 32.77
N ILE A 124 -10.45 4.00 31.56
CA ILE A 124 -10.09 4.68 30.31
C ILE A 124 -11.24 5.61 29.92
N SER A 125 -11.17 6.87 30.37
CA SER A 125 -12.15 7.91 30.06
C SER A 125 -12.04 8.41 28.61
N SER A 126 -10.91 8.12 27.95
CA SER A 126 -10.46 8.71 26.68
C SER A 126 -10.77 7.87 25.43
N LEU A 127 -11.62 6.84 25.52
CA LEU A 127 -11.87 5.88 24.42
C LEU A 127 -12.42 6.54 23.13
N SER A 128 -13.20 7.61 23.25
CA SER A 128 -13.67 8.43 22.12
C SER A 128 -12.54 9.19 21.41
N SER A 129 -11.50 9.62 22.15
CA SER A 129 -10.31 10.27 21.59
C SER A 129 -9.44 9.31 20.78
N LEU A 130 -9.45 8.01 21.12
CA LEU A 130 -8.76 6.96 20.36
C LEU A 130 -9.38 6.76 18.97
N PHE A 131 -10.71 6.86 18.85
CA PHE A 131 -11.37 6.84 17.55
C PHE A 131 -10.95 8.03 16.68
N GLY A 132 -10.86 9.23 17.26
CA GLY A 132 -10.36 10.41 16.56
C GLY A 132 -8.92 10.23 16.07
N LEU A 133 -8.05 9.66 16.90
CA LEU A 133 -6.68 9.36 16.51
C LEU A 133 -6.58 8.28 15.43
N ALA A 134 -7.38 7.21 15.51
CA ALA A 134 -7.41 6.15 14.50
C ALA A 134 -7.80 6.70 13.12
N ILE A 135 -8.79 7.61 13.08
CA ILE A 135 -9.18 8.31 11.85
C ILE A 135 -8.04 9.18 11.33
N LEU A 136 -7.37 9.95 12.20
CA LEU A 136 -6.21 10.76 11.81
C LEU A 136 -5.07 9.92 11.25
N VAL A 137 -4.76 8.78 11.86
CA VAL A 137 -3.75 7.83 11.37
C VAL A 137 -4.14 7.29 10.00
N LEU A 138 -5.40 6.88 9.80
CA LEU A 138 -5.89 6.42 8.49
C LEU A 138 -5.76 7.51 7.41
N ILE A 139 -6.15 8.74 7.72
CA ILE A 139 -5.99 9.89 6.81
C ILE A 139 -4.51 10.11 6.48
N GLY A 140 -3.64 10.08 7.49
CA GLY A 140 -2.20 10.19 7.33
C GLY A 140 -1.62 9.12 6.42
N GLN A 141 -2.06 7.86 6.56
CA GLN A 141 -1.65 6.75 5.70
C GLN A 141 -2.10 6.94 4.25
N VAL A 142 -3.33 7.40 4.02
CA VAL A 142 -3.85 7.68 2.66
C VAL A 142 -3.03 8.79 2.00
N ILE A 143 -2.76 9.88 2.73
CA ILE A 143 -1.95 11.01 2.24
C ILE A 143 -0.53 10.54 1.93
N TYR A 144 0.12 9.84 2.87
CA TYR A 144 1.46 9.29 2.67
C TYR A 144 1.52 8.33 1.48
N GLY A 145 0.54 7.45 1.37
CA GLY A 145 0.38 6.53 0.24
C GLY A 145 0.25 7.27 -1.09
N ALA A 146 -0.46 8.41 -1.14
CA ALA A 146 -0.56 9.23 -2.34
C ALA A 146 0.79 9.86 -2.73
N PHE A 147 1.59 10.32 -1.76
CA PHE A 147 2.93 10.86 -2.00
C PHE A 147 3.94 9.81 -2.46
N THR A 148 3.78 8.55 -2.07
CA THR A 148 4.81 7.51 -2.27
C THR A 148 4.41 6.42 -3.25
N CYS A 149 3.20 6.44 -3.80
CA CYS A 149 2.70 5.40 -4.71
C CYS A 149 3.51 5.24 -6.00
N TYR A 150 4.20 6.30 -6.46
CA TYR A 150 4.99 6.26 -7.68
C TYR A 150 6.42 5.74 -7.52
N ARG A 151 6.84 5.37 -6.30
CA ARG A 151 8.22 4.93 -6.00
C ARG A 151 8.68 3.79 -6.91
N TYR A 152 7.82 2.81 -7.19
CA TYR A 152 8.17 1.65 -8.01
C TYR A 152 8.32 2.02 -9.48
N PHE A 153 7.47 2.92 -9.99
CA PHE A 153 7.59 3.43 -11.37
C PHE A 153 8.90 4.19 -11.55
N LEU A 154 9.20 5.12 -10.62
CA LEU A 154 10.46 5.88 -10.64
C LEU A 154 11.68 4.96 -10.54
N ALA A 155 11.65 3.98 -9.63
CA ALA A 155 12.71 3.00 -9.44
C ALA A 155 12.93 2.12 -10.68
N ALA A 156 11.86 1.76 -11.38
CA ALA A 156 11.91 0.97 -12.60
C ALA A 156 12.45 1.76 -13.80
N ASP A 157 12.11 3.04 -13.89
CA ASP A 157 12.45 3.91 -15.02
C ASP A 157 13.87 4.51 -14.89
N HIS A 158 14.31 4.81 -13.68
CA HIS A 158 15.62 5.43 -13.40
C HIS A 158 16.52 4.56 -12.51
N PRO A 159 16.91 3.34 -12.94
CA PRO A 159 17.72 2.43 -12.12
C PRO A 159 19.14 2.96 -11.84
N GLN A 160 19.59 3.97 -12.59
CA GLN A 160 20.92 4.57 -12.44
C GLN A 160 20.94 5.75 -11.45
N ALA A 161 19.80 6.38 -11.15
CA ALA A 161 19.70 7.51 -10.22
C ALA A 161 20.21 7.15 -8.81
N SER A 162 20.81 8.09 -8.11
CA SER A 162 21.36 7.82 -6.76
C SER A 162 20.25 7.51 -5.73
N PHE A 163 20.61 6.94 -4.58
CA PHE A 163 19.63 6.63 -3.52
C PHE A 163 18.87 7.90 -3.08
N GLY A 164 19.60 8.98 -2.78
CA GLY A 164 19.00 10.25 -2.33
C GLY A 164 18.14 10.90 -3.41
N GLU A 165 18.55 10.79 -4.67
CA GLU A 165 17.77 11.29 -5.81
C GLU A 165 16.45 10.53 -5.98
N LEU A 166 16.48 9.20 -5.96
CA LEU A 166 15.26 8.37 -6.03
C LEU A 166 14.32 8.66 -4.85
N PHE A 167 14.87 8.81 -3.64
CA PHE A 167 14.10 9.16 -2.46
C PHE A 167 13.41 10.53 -2.62
N LYS A 168 14.17 11.58 -2.92
CA LYS A 168 13.66 12.95 -3.12
C LYS A 168 12.64 13.02 -4.26
N ASN A 169 12.95 12.41 -5.39
CA ASN A 169 12.11 12.43 -6.58
C ASN A 169 10.81 11.65 -6.38
N THR A 170 10.78 10.63 -5.51
CA THR A 170 9.53 9.94 -5.15
C THR A 170 8.53 10.92 -4.56
N PHE A 171 8.92 11.71 -3.56
CA PHE A 171 8.02 12.69 -2.94
C PHE A 171 7.70 13.87 -3.86
N LYS A 172 8.66 14.32 -4.67
CA LYS A 172 8.41 15.37 -5.68
C LYS A 172 7.37 14.94 -6.69
N LEU A 173 7.50 13.72 -7.22
CA LEU A 173 6.55 13.13 -8.16
C LEU A 173 5.18 12.93 -7.50
N GLY A 174 5.15 12.42 -6.28
CA GLY A 174 3.94 12.30 -5.48
C GLY A 174 3.21 13.63 -5.28
N LYS A 175 3.94 14.70 -4.94
CA LYS A 175 3.39 16.06 -4.82
C LYS A 175 2.79 16.54 -6.14
N ASN A 176 3.54 16.39 -7.24
CA ASN A 176 3.11 16.87 -8.55
C ASN A 176 1.88 16.13 -9.08
N LEU A 177 1.74 14.85 -8.75
CA LEU A 177 0.62 14.01 -9.17
C LEU A 177 -0.47 13.84 -8.12
N PHE A 178 -0.33 14.48 -6.95
CA PHE A 178 -1.20 14.28 -5.78
C PHE A 178 -2.68 14.41 -6.12
N GLY A 179 -3.07 15.48 -6.82
CA GLY A 179 -4.47 15.72 -7.19
C GLY A 179 -5.05 14.65 -8.11
N LYS A 180 -4.25 14.09 -9.03
CA LYS A 180 -4.69 12.97 -9.88
C LYS A 180 -4.77 11.67 -9.09
N THR A 181 -3.78 11.41 -8.23
CA THR A 181 -3.74 10.22 -7.36
C THR A 181 -4.93 10.18 -6.40
N ILE A 182 -5.23 11.29 -5.71
CA ILE A 182 -6.37 11.36 -4.79
C ILE A 182 -7.69 11.15 -5.52
N LYS A 183 -7.87 11.67 -6.74
CA LYS A 183 -9.07 11.41 -7.54
C LYS A 183 -9.23 9.92 -7.86
N THR A 184 -8.15 9.24 -8.25
CA THR A 184 -8.14 7.79 -8.48
C THR A 184 -8.45 7.01 -7.21
N TYR A 185 -7.80 7.34 -6.08
CA TYR A 185 -8.07 6.69 -4.79
C TYR A 185 -9.50 6.94 -4.29
N LEU A 186 -10.01 8.15 -4.46
CA LEU A 186 -11.37 8.51 -4.08
C LEU A 186 -12.38 7.63 -4.83
N LYS A 187 -12.20 7.51 -6.15
CA LYS A 187 -13.08 6.75 -7.03
C LYS A 187 -13.05 5.24 -6.75
N TRP A 188 -11.86 4.67 -6.56
CA TRP A 188 -11.66 3.22 -6.57
C TRP A 188 -11.45 2.58 -5.20
N TYR A 189 -11.09 3.36 -4.18
CA TYR A 189 -10.89 2.86 -2.82
C TYR A 189 -11.80 3.55 -1.80
N ILE A 190 -11.70 4.87 -1.65
CA ILE A 190 -12.36 5.59 -0.54
C ILE A 190 -13.88 5.52 -0.66
N LEU A 191 -14.46 5.85 -1.82
CA LEU A 191 -15.91 5.84 -2.00
C LEU A 191 -16.50 4.42 -1.86
N PRO A 192 -15.93 3.36 -2.48
CA PRO A 192 -16.36 1.98 -2.23
C PRO A 192 -16.27 1.55 -0.77
N VAL A 193 -15.21 1.93 -0.05
CA VAL A 193 -15.06 1.63 1.39
C VAL A 193 -16.16 2.31 2.20
N ILE A 194 -16.49 3.58 1.90
CA ILE A 194 -17.60 4.30 2.56
C ILE A 194 -18.93 3.59 2.30
N ILE A 195 -19.20 3.21 1.04
CA ILE A 195 -20.43 2.49 0.67
C ILE A 195 -20.51 1.15 1.42
N PHE A 196 -19.41 0.39 1.47
CA PHE A 196 -19.34 -0.86 2.21
C PHE A 196 -19.61 -0.66 3.70
N ALA A 197 -19.01 0.34 4.33
CA ALA A 197 -19.21 0.64 5.75
C ALA A 197 -20.66 1.03 6.07
N LEU A 198 -21.30 1.84 5.21
CA LEU A 198 -22.71 2.20 5.35
C LEU A 198 -23.62 0.97 5.22
N LEU A 199 -23.38 0.11 4.22
CA LEU A 199 -24.14 -1.12 4.05
C LEU A 199 -23.97 -2.07 5.23
N ALA A 200 -22.74 -2.26 5.71
CA ALA A 200 -22.46 -3.07 6.90
C ALA A 200 -23.22 -2.54 8.13
N GLY A 201 -23.17 -1.22 8.37
CA GLY A 201 -23.90 -0.57 9.46
C GLY A 201 -25.41 -0.79 9.38
N LEU A 202 -25.99 -0.64 8.19
CA LEU A 202 -27.41 -0.90 7.95
C LEU A 202 -27.78 -2.36 8.23
N ILE A 203 -26.98 -3.32 7.71
CA ILE A 203 -27.23 -4.75 7.93
C ILE A 203 -27.22 -5.09 9.42
N THR A 204 -26.25 -4.55 10.18
CA THR A 204 -26.15 -4.79 11.63
C THR A 204 -27.27 -4.14 12.43
N ASN A 205 -27.87 -3.06 11.93
CA ASN A 205 -28.98 -2.38 12.59
C ASN A 205 -30.32 -3.07 12.30
N THR A 206 -30.53 -3.55 11.08
CA THR A 206 -31.80 -4.15 10.64
C THR A 206 -31.91 -5.63 10.96
N ASN A 207 -30.82 -6.39 10.92
CA ASN A 207 -30.81 -7.83 11.15
C ASN A 207 -30.09 -8.18 12.45
N LYS A 208 -30.58 -9.19 13.17
CA LYS A 208 -29.97 -9.66 14.43
C LYS A 208 -29.43 -11.08 14.30
N GLY A 209 -28.43 -11.41 15.11
CA GLY A 209 -27.89 -12.76 15.25
C GLY A 209 -27.26 -13.31 13.96
N MET A 210 -27.44 -14.60 13.70
CA MET A 210 -26.76 -15.31 12.60
C MET A 210 -27.11 -14.77 11.22
N THR A 211 -28.31 -14.18 11.03
CA THR A 211 -28.72 -13.62 9.74
C THR A 211 -27.87 -12.41 9.34
N SER A 212 -27.57 -11.51 10.28
CA SER A 212 -26.69 -10.36 9.98
C SER A 212 -25.28 -10.84 9.63
N ILE A 213 -24.74 -11.80 10.39
CA ILE A 213 -23.42 -12.40 10.16
C ILE A 213 -23.36 -13.01 8.75
N GLY A 214 -24.34 -13.83 8.37
CA GLY A 214 -24.36 -14.47 7.06
C GLY A 214 -24.36 -13.48 5.89
N ILE A 215 -25.19 -12.43 5.96
CA ILE A 215 -25.24 -11.39 4.93
C ILE A 215 -23.92 -10.61 4.88
N LEU A 216 -23.35 -10.27 6.03
CA LEU A 216 -22.10 -9.49 6.13
C LEU A 216 -20.90 -10.29 5.61
N SER A 217 -20.88 -11.62 5.80
CA SER A 217 -19.87 -12.51 5.22
C SER A 217 -19.94 -12.52 3.69
N ILE A 218 -21.14 -12.63 3.11
CA ILE A 218 -21.33 -12.58 1.65
C ILE A 218 -20.89 -11.22 1.10
N LEU A 219 -21.33 -10.13 1.73
CA LEU A 219 -20.95 -8.77 1.33
C LEU A 219 -19.41 -8.58 1.38
N SER A 220 -18.76 -9.12 2.41
CA SER A 220 -17.30 -9.07 2.55
C SER A 220 -16.59 -9.81 1.43
N ILE A 221 -17.08 -10.99 1.02
CA ILE A 221 -16.51 -11.72 -0.13
C ILE A 221 -16.60 -10.90 -1.41
N VAL A 222 -17.78 -10.32 -1.69
CA VAL A 222 -17.98 -9.46 -2.87
C VAL A 222 -17.04 -8.26 -2.83
N PHE A 223 -16.88 -7.65 -1.65
CA PHE A 223 -15.99 -6.50 -1.47
C PHE A 223 -14.51 -6.87 -1.67
N VAL A 224 -14.07 -8.04 -1.21
CA VAL A 224 -12.70 -8.53 -1.44
C VAL A 224 -12.44 -8.74 -2.94
N ILE A 225 -13.38 -9.36 -3.66
CA ILE A 225 -13.27 -9.53 -5.12
C ILE A 225 -13.17 -8.15 -5.81
N TYR A 226 -14.03 -7.21 -5.41
CA TYR A 226 -13.97 -5.83 -5.90
C TYR A 226 -12.60 -5.20 -5.63
N ALA A 227 -12.05 -5.33 -4.42
CA ALA A 227 -10.80 -4.72 -4.02
C ALA A 227 -9.60 -5.21 -4.85
N ILE A 228 -9.57 -6.50 -5.20
CA ILE A 228 -8.51 -7.09 -6.06
C ILE A 228 -8.63 -6.57 -7.50
N ILE A 229 -9.85 -6.46 -8.02
CA ILE A 229 -10.09 -5.91 -9.36
C ILE A 229 -9.72 -4.43 -9.39
N SER A 230 -10.17 -3.66 -8.39
CA SER A 230 -9.92 -2.22 -8.31
C SER A 230 -8.43 -1.93 -8.13
N SER A 231 -7.67 -2.74 -7.40
CA SER A 231 -6.22 -2.58 -7.27
C SER A 231 -5.48 -2.73 -8.59
N THR A 232 -5.96 -3.63 -9.48
CA THR A 232 -5.41 -3.76 -10.83
C THR A 232 -5.70 -2.49 -11.66
N ILE A 233 -6.94 -1.99 -11.60
CA ILE A 233 -7.36 -0.78 -12.31
C ILE A 233 -6.56 0.44 -11.84
N VAL A 234 -6.45 0.63 -10.53
CA VAL A 234 -5.72 1.73 -9.91
C VAL A 234 -4.26 1.71 -10.35
N LEU A 235 -3.61 0.54 -10.36
CA LEU A 235 -2.22 0.45 -10.80
C LEU A 235 -2.04 0.86 -12.27
N GLY A 236 -2.98 0.48 -13.14
CA GLY A 236 -3.04 0.93 -14.52
C GLY A 236 -3.26 2.45 -14.66
N GLU A 237 -4.15 3.05 -13.85
CA GLU A 237 -4.37 4.50 -13.83
C GLU A 237 -3.15 5.26 -13.32
N LEU A 238 -2.51 4.80 -12.25
CA LEU A 238 -1.26 5.39 -11.72
C LEU A 238 -0.15 5.33 -12.77
N SER A 239 -0.01 4.20 -13.46
CA SER A 239 0.94 4.09 -14.57
C SER A 239 0.65 5.12 -15.68
N ASN A 240 -0.62 5.35 -16.02
CA ASN A 240 -0.99 6.38 -16.99
C ASN A 240 -0.63 7.79 -16.50
N HIS A 241 -0.87 8.10 -15.23
CA HIS A 241 -0.48 9.38 -14.65
C HIS A 241 1.03 9.59 -14.69
N TYR A 242 1.80 8.55 -14.36
CA TYR A 242 3.25 8.56 -14.42
C TYR A 242 3.76 8.83 -15.83
N LEU A 243 3.29 8.06 -16.82
CA LEU A 243 3.72 8.20 -18.21
C LEU A 243 3.28 9.53 -18.83
N ASP A 244 2.09 10.04 -18.48
CA ASP A 244 1.65 11.38 -18.90
C ASP A 244 2.52 12.49 -18.31
N TYR A 245 2.97 12.33 -17.06
CA TYR A 245 3.91 13.26 -16.45
C TYR A 245 5.25 13.23 -17.18
N ASN A 246 5.82 12.03 -17.36
CA ASN A 246 7.13 11.88 -17.98
C ASN A 246 7.14 12.30 -19.47
N SER A 247 6.04 12.11 -20.20
CA SER A 247 5.94 12.57 -21.59
C SER A 247 5.80 14.08 -21.74
N ASN A 248 5.20 14.74 -20.74
CA ASN A 248 5.01 16.19 -20.75
C ASN A 248 6.22 16.95 -20.20
N VAL A 249 7.04 16.27 -19.39
CA VAL A 249 8.40 16.70 -19.08
C VAL A 249 9.26 16.33 -20.28
N LYS A 250 9.19 17.11 -21.37
CA LYS A 250 10.36 17.19 -22.24
C LYS A 250 11.50 17.60 -21.33
N TYR A 251 12.54 16.77 -21.21
CA TYR A 251 13.82 17.24 -20.71
C TYR A 251 14.24 18.36 -21.67
N GLU A 252 13.90 19.60 -21.33
CA GLU A 252 14.54 20.78 -21.87
C GLU A 252 16.02 20.63 -21.52
N ASP A 253 16.76 20.16 -22.52
CA ASP A 253 18.14 20.47 -22.82
C ASP A 253 19.11 20.58 -21.63
N ASN A 254 19.82 19.48 -21.36
CA ASN A 254 21.23 19.44 -20.96
C ASN A 254 21.81 20.54 -20.04
N SER A 255 21.09 21.02 -19.04
CA SER A 255 21.70 21.75 -17.92
C SER A 255 20.82 21.69 -16.67
N VAL A 256 21.06 20.68 -15.82
CA VAL A 256 20.62 20.78 -14.43
C VAL A 256 21.57 21.72 -13.71
N VAL A 257 21.32 23.03 -13.82
CA VAL A 257 21.83 24.01 -12.87
C VAL A 257 20.91 23.94 -11.65
N TYR A 258 21.45 23.44 -10.54
CA TYR A 258 20.81 23.54 -9.25
C TYR A 258 20.98 24.98 -8.75
N GLU A 259 19.93 25.79 -8.81
CA GLU A 259 19.88 26.97 -7.95
C GLU A 259 19.55 26.50 -6.52
N SER A 260 20.43 26.96 -5.62
CA SER A 260 20.57 26.64 -4.19
C SER A 260 19.35 26.99 -3.35
#